data_AF-A0A7X1I3X5-F1
#
_entry.id   AF-A0A7X1I3X5-F1
#
_cell.length_a   1.000
_cell.length_b   1.000
_cell.length_c   1.000
_cell.angle_alpha   90.00
_cell.angle_beta   90.00
_cell.angle_gamma   90.00
#
_symmetry.space_group_name_H-M   'P 1'
#
loop_
_entity.id
_entity.type
_entity.pdbx_description
1 polymer ?
#
loop_
_entity_poly.entity_id
_entity_poly.type
_entity_poly.pdbx_seq_one_letter_code
_entity_poly.pdbx_strand_id
1 'polypeptide(L)'
;MPEADHDSFEERFAQALRDAGAGLDTGRRDLAAAGEARGRRLRTRRRAAVAGGVAGVALAGLAGTFVLPEGHDDAVHQRSAAATASTATRPAPSPVSAAELARTLEKLLPQGRSTQTEARGTDDHPYAATVYDDGRGKAAISVSVNRVPVGTQEARETTECPDKVFIAYDSCATTRRADGSVLMILKGFEYPNRRGGTKLWRAELVTPTGQHIGVQEWNAPAEKDAPVTRDEPPLTSTGLTALVTAPEWRAAADAIPRKQWPKPAPNEHPARTGSVSATLAGLTPHGIKVASKGSADPEFGYVVLDDGEGASLVQVNVQPDMRDVEDQLFGEGTETLPDGTKVTTHKEPGEKGVAGIVMWTVDTIRPDGRRVVVSAFNSGAQNTPPTRTAPALTMKQLRTIALDPTWLTLG
;
A
#
# COMPACT_ATOMS: atom_id res chain seq x y z
N MET A 1 -19.04 59.80 8.56
CA MET A 1 -18.90 58.33 8.46
C MET A 1 -18.83 57.99 6.99
N PRO A 2 -17.67 57.59 6.44
CA PRO A 2 -17.58 57.23 5.04
C PRO A 2 -17.69 55.72 4.87
N GLU A 3 -18.74 55.30 4.17
CA GLU A 3 -19.01 53.95 3.67
C GLU A 3 -18.34 53.71 2.29
N ALA A 4 -17.39 54.59 1.91
CA ALA A 4 -16.78 54.62 0.58
C ALA A 4 -15.44 53.84 0.50
N ASP A 5 -14.90 53.38 1.62
CA ASP A 5 -13.56 52.75 1.65
C ASP A 5 -13.63 51.22 1.51
N HIS A 6 -14.77 50.61 1.87
CA HIS A 6 -14.94 49.15 1.85
C HIS A 6 -15.14 48.59 0.43
N ASP A 7 -15.98 49.20 -0.39
CA ASP A 7 -16.20 48.77 -1.79
C ASP A 7 -14.90 48.87 -2.61
N SER A 8 -14.12 49.92 -2.38
CA SER A 8 -12.83 50.08 -3.08
C SER A 8 -11.82 48.99 -2.69
N PHE A 9 -11.86 48.49 -1.45
CA PHE A 9 -10.98 47.42 -1.02
C PHE A 9 -11.42 46.08 -1.64
N GLU A 10 -12.71 45.75 -1.58
CA GLU A 10 -13.25 44.51 -2.14
C GLU A 10 -13.10 44.46 -3.67
N GLU A 11 -13.31 45.57 -4.37
CA GLU A 11 -13.08 45.64 -5.83
C GLU A 11 -11.60 45.50 -6.18
N ARG A 12 -10.71 46.17 -5.42
CA ARG A 12 -9.25 46.05 -5.62
C ARG A 12 -8.76 44.64 -5.26
N PHE A 13 -9.35 44.00 -4.26
CA PHE A 13 -9.03 42.64 -3.85
C PHE A 13 -9.53 41.61 -4.86
N ALA A 14 -10.76 41.76 -5.35
CA ALA A 14 -11.31 40.91 -6.41
C ALA A 14 -10.57 41.09 -7.74
N GLN A 15 -10.14 42.32 -8.06
CA GLN A 15 -9.30 42.61 -9.22
C GLN A 15 -7.91 41.99 -9.05
N ALA A 16 -7.29 42.12 -7.87
CA ALA A 16 -6.00 41.51 -7.57
C ALA A 16 -6.07 39.97 -7.64
N LEU A 17 -7.17 39.35 -7.20
CA LEU A 17 -7.41 37.91 -7.34
C LEU A 17 -7.63 37.49 -8.80
N ARG A 18 -8.34 38.29 -9.59
CA ARG A 18 -8.55 38.03 -11.02
C ARG A 18 -7.26 38.21 -11.82
N ASP A 19 -6.45 39.21 -11.50
CA ASP A 19 -5.15 39.44 -12.14
C ASP A 19 -4.13 38.36 -11.71
N ALA A 20 -4.15 37.95 -10.43
CA ALA A 20 -3.38 36.80 -9.96
C ALA A 20 -3.84 35.50 -10.63
N GLY A 21 -5.14 35.33 -10.84
CA GLY A 21 -5.74 34.17 -11.54
C GLY A 21 -5.45 34.14 -13.04
N ALA A 22 -5.45 35.30 -13.71
CA ALA A 22 -5.12 35.43 -15.12
C ALA A 22 -3.61 35.24 -15.39
N GLY A 23 -2.76 35.52 -14.40
CA GLY A 23 -1.34 35.17 -14.41
C GLY A 23 -1.04 33.68 -14.20
N LEU A 24 -2.05 32.86 -13.85
CA LEU A 24 -1.96 31.40 -13.71
C LEU A 24 -2.35 30.69 -15.01
N ASP A 25 -1.92 31.16 -16.17
CA ASP A 25 -1.93 30.34 -17.38
C ASP A 25 -0.79 29.32 -17.31
N THR A 26 -1.01 28.30 -16.49
CA THR A 26 -0.12 27.14 -16.41
C THR A 26 -0.70 26.07 -17.31
N GLY A 27 0.04 25.68 -18.34
CA GLY A 27 -0.40 24.63 -19.25
C GLY A 27 -0.79 23.40 -18.43
N ARG A 28 -1.86 22.70 -18.81
CA ARG A 28 -2.28 21.44 -18.14
C ARG A 28 -1.11 20.44 -18.00
N ARG A 29 -0.12 20.52 -18.89
CA ARG A 29 1.15 19.77 -18.82
C ARG A 29 2.08 20.23 -17.70
N ASP A 30 2.15 21.53 -17.41
CA ASP A 30 2.94 22.10 -16.32
C ASP A 30 2.31 21.82 -14.96
N LEU A 31 0.97 21.87 -14.87
CA LEU A 31 0.24 21.42 -13.69
C LEU A 31 0.38 19.90 -13.47
N ALA A 32 0.37 19.10 -14.53
CA ALA A 32 0.64 17.68 -14.45
C ALA A 32 2.09 17.41 -14.04
N ALA A 33 3.07 18.14 -14.56
CA ALA A 33 4.49 18.02 -14.20
C ALA A 33 4.77 18.48 -12.77
N ALA A 34 4.12 19.56 -12.31
CA ALA A 34 4.22 20.04 -10.94
C ALA A 34 3.47 19.11 -9.96
N GLY A 35 2.33 18.56 -10.36
CA GLY A 35 1.60 17.52 -9.64
C GLY A 35 2.38 16.21 -9.55
N GLU A 36 3.09 15.83 -10.62
CA GLU A 36 4.01 14.70 -10.65
C GLU A 36 5.25 14.96 -9.80
N ALA A 37 5.84 16.17 -9.84
CA ALA A 37 6.95 16.56 -8.97
C ALA A 37 6.54 16.56 -7.49
N ARG A 38 5.35 17.08 -7.16
CA ARG A 38 4.77 17.06 -5.81
C ARG A 38 4.40 15.65 -5.37
N GLY A 39 3.86 14.83 -6.27
CA GLY A 39 3.56 13.42 -6.08
C GLY A 39 4.81 12.58 -5.85
N ARG A 40 5.88 12.82 -6.62
CA ARG A 40 7.23 12.28 -6.39
C ARG A 40 7.76 12.71 -5.03
N ARG A 41 7.63 13.99 -4.66
CA ARG A 41 8.07 14.53 -3.36
C ARG A 41 7.27 14.02 -2.17
N LEU A 42 5.98 13.73 -2.35
CA LEU A 42 5.13 13.09 -1.34
C LEU A 42 5.39 11.59 -1.25
N ARG A 43 5.69 10.93 -2.37
CA ARG A 43 6.14 9.52 -2.39
C ARG A 43 7.53 9.36 -1.75
N THR A 44 8.47 10.27 -2.00
CA THR A 44 9.77 10.27 -1.30
C THR A 44 9.65 10.63 0.18
N ARG A 45 8.62 11.38 0.59
CA ARG A 45 8.30 11.63 2.02
C ARG A 45 7.54 10.50 2.70
N ARG A 46 6.63 9.82 2.00
CA ARG A 46 6.00 8.58 2.49
C ARG A 46 7.01 7.45 2.61
N ARG A 47 7.99 7.46 1.70
CA ARG A 47 9.22 6.68 1.81
C ARG A 47 10.06 7.22 3.00
N ALA A 48 10.31 8.50 3.20
CA ALA A 48 11.01 8.95 4.40
C ALA A 48 10.29 8.71 5.76
N ALA A 49 8.99 8.39 5.79
CA ALA A 49 8.27 7.90 6.98
C ALA A 49 8.11 6.35 7.03
N VAL A 50 8.48 5.65 5.95
CA VAL A 50 8.68 4.19 5.81
C VAL A 50 9.65 3.99 4.64
N ALA A 51 10.98 3.98 4.88
CA ALA A 51 12.13 3.93 3.94
C ALA A 51 12.64 5.24 3.24
N GLY A 52 13.62 5.95 3.80
CA GLY A 52 14.33 7.03 3.09
C GLY A 52 15.12 6.56 1.83
N GLY A 53 15.20 7.43 0.82
CA GLY A 53 16.20 7.43 -0.28
C GLY A 53 15.96 6.50 -1.48
N VAL A 54 16.28 6.77 -2.76
CA VAL A 54 16.91 7.91 -3.48
C VAL A 54 16.46 7.89 -4.96
N ALA A 55 16.52 9.05 -5.64
CA ALA A 55 16.50 9.15 -7.10
C ALA A 55 17.93 9.34 -7.64
N GLY A 56 18.27 8.72 -8.77
CA GLY A 56 19.50 9.02 -9.53
C GLY A 56 19.18 9.25 -11.00
N VAL A 57 19.65 10.37 -11.56
CA VAL A 57 19.54 10.79 -12.96
C VAL A 57 20.84 10.52 -13.71
N ALA A 58 20.68 9.93 -14.91
CA ALA A 58 21.43 9.97 -16.19
C ALA A 58 22.95 10.26 -16.27
N LEU A 59 23.62 9.63 -17.27
CA LEU A 59 24.36 10.32 -18.35
C LEU A 59 24.75 9.37 -19.51
N ALA A 60 24.99 9.96 -20.69
CA ALA A 60 25.06 9.38 -22.04
C ALA A 60 26.46 8.94 -22.51
N GLY A 61 26.54 8.15 -23.61
CA GLY A 61 27.79 7.89 -24.33
C GLY A 61 27.74 6.91 -25.53
N LEU A 62 27.44 7.44 -26.73
CA LEU A 62 28.03 7.23 -28.07
C LEU A 62 28.42 5.83 -28.64
N ALA A 63 27.83 5.54 -29.81
CA ALA A 63 28.40 5.08 -31.10
C ALA A 63 29.22 3.76 -31.24
N GLY A 64 28.84 2.94 -32.23
CA GLY A 64 29.69 1.87 -32.76
C GLY A 64 28.99 0.95 -33.78
N THR A 65 29.02 1.32 -35.05
CA THR A 65 28.68 0.49 -36.22
C THR A 65 29.70 -0.63 -36.46
N PHE A 66 29.24 -1.85 -36.76
CA PHE A 66 30.05 -2.85 -37.49
C PHE A 66 29.24 -3.54 -38.59
N VAL A 67 29.92 -3.74 -39.71
CA VAL A 67 29.46 -4.23 -41.01
C VAL A 67 30.25 -5.52 -41.32
N LEU A 68 29.52 -6.60 -41.67
CA LEU A 68 29.87 -7.78 -42.51
C LEU A 68 30.95 -8.77 -42.00
N PRO A 69 31.04 -10.04 -42.49
CA PRO A 69 30.52 -10.56 -43.76
C PRO A 69 29.84 -11.97 -43.77
N GLU A 70 29.30 -12.20 -44.96
CA GLU A 70 28.79 -13.40 -45.64
C GLU A 70 29.71 -14.64 -45.58
N GLY A 71 29.12 -15.83 -45.47
CA GLY A 71 29.80 -17.12 -45.57
C GLY A 71 28.80 -18.26 -45.85
N HIS A 72 28.99 -18.91 -47.00
CA HIS A 72 28.17 -19.96 -47.62
C HIS A 72 28.50 -21.37 -47.07
N ASP A 73 27.55 -22.29 -47.26
CA ASP A 73 27.64 -23.77 -47.24
C ASP A 73 27.89 -24.46 -45.86
N ASP A 74 27.27 -25.59 -45.48
CA ASP A 74 26.62 -26.63 -46.27
C ASP A 74 25.65 -27.49 -45.42
N ALA A 75 24.83 -28.26 -46.11
CA ALA A 75 23.67 -29.03 -45.66
C ALA A 75 23.86 -30.07 -44.54
N VAL A 76 22.88 -30.17 -43.62
CA VAL A 76 22.31 -31.45 -43.19
C VAL A 76 20.80 -31.31 -42.98
N HIS A 77 20.04 -32.03 -43.83
CA HIS A 77 18.61 -32.21 -43.72
C HIS A 77 18.23 -33.02 -42.48
N GLN A 78 17.46 -32.42 -41.56
CA GLN A 78 16.55 -33.18 -40.70
C GLN A 78 15.17 -32.54 -40.73
N ARG A 79 14.30 -33.16 -41.54
CA ARG A 79 12.86 -32.90 -41.58
C ARG A 79 12.28 -33.34 -40.23
N SER A 80 11.92 -32.38 -39.38
CA SER A 80 10.94 -32.60 -38.32
C SER A 80 9.66 -31.86 -38.69
N ALA A 81 8.59 -32.63 -38.81
CA ALA A 81 7.27 -32.16 -39.21
C ALA A 81 6.77 -31.08 -38.26
N ALA A 82 6.51 -29.89 -38.81
CA ALA A 82 5.79 -28.83 -38.14
C ALA A 82 4.33 -29.26 -37.95
N ALA A 83 3.95 -29.58 -36.71
CA ALA A 83 2.57 -29.49 -36.28
C ALA A 83 2.27 -28.02 -35.98
N THR A 84 1.81 -27.28 -36.98
CA THR A 84 1.19 -25.96 -36.81
C THR A 84 -0.13 -26.15 -36.05
N ALA A 85 -0.06 -26.25 -34.73
CA ALA A 85 -1.19 -25.97 -33.87
C ALA A 85 -1.44 -24.46 -33.96
N SER A 86 -2.26 -24.05 -34.94
CA SER A 86 -2.88 -22.73 -34.95
C SER A 86 -3.76 -22.61 -33.71
N THR A 87 -3.20 -22.15 -32.59
CA THR A 87 -4.00 -21.52 -31.54
C THR A 87 -4.66 -20.32 -32.18
N ALA A 88 -5.92 -20.45 -32.54
CA ALA A 88 -6.77 -19.35 -32.92
C ALA A 88 -6.72 -18.32 -31.77
N THR A 89 -5.96 -17.24 -31.96
CA THR A 89 -5.94 -16.12 -31.04
C THR A 89 -7.33 -15.51 -31.05
N ARG A 90 -8.15 -15.92 -30.09
CA ARG A 90 -9.47 -15.35 -29.87
C ARG A 90 -9.29 -13.82 -29.74
N PRO A 91 -10.00 -13.01 -30.55
CA PRO A 91 -9.85 -11.56 -30.48
C PRO A 91 -10.10 -11.09 -29.05
N ALA A 92 -9.28 -10.14 -28.59
CA ALA A 92 -9.47 -9.54 -27.28
C ALA A 92 -10.91 -8.97 -27.19
N PRO A 93 -11.63 -9.20 -26.08
CA PRO A 93 -12.98 -8.69 -25.94
C PRO A 93 -12.96 -7.16 -26.05
N SER A 94 -14.01 -6.60 -26.67
CA SER A 94 -14.19 -5.17 -26.78
C SER A 94 -14.25 -4.53 -25.38
N PRO A 95 -13.65 -3.34 -25.19
CA PRO A 95 -13.75 -2.63 -23.92
C PRO A 95 -15.20 -2.42 -23.49
N VAL A 96 -15.48 -2.61 -22.20
CA VAL A 96 -16.79 -2.38 -21.60
C VAL A 96 -16.92 -0.90 -21.27
N SER A 97 -18.04 -0.29 -21.64
CA SER A 97 -18.29 1.14 -21.43
C SER A 97 -18.60 1.47 -19.97
N ALA A 98 -18.36 2.73 -19.56
CA ALA A 98 -18.76 3.23 -18.24
C ALA A 98 -20.26 3.01 -17.95
N ALA A 99 -21.13 3.31 -18.91
CA ALA A 99 -22.58 3.13 -18.77
C ALA A 99 -23.00 1.65 -18.60
N GLU A 100 -22.22 0.72 -19.14
CA GLU A 100 -22.45 -0.71 -18.96
C GLU A 100 -22.00 -1.19 -17.57
N LEU A 101 -20.86 -0.72 -17.07
CA LEU A 101 -20.41 -1.02 -15.70
C LEU A 101 -21.34 -0.42 -14.64
N ALA A 102 -21.82 0.82 -14.84
CA ALA A 102 -22.81 1.45 -13.98
C ALA A 102 -24.10 0.61 -13.88
N ARG A 103 -24.66 0.21 -15.03
CA ARG A 103 -25.86 -0.65 -15.09
C ARG A 103 -25.61 -2.03 -14.47
N THR A 104 -24.40 -2.57 -14.64
CA THR A 104 -24.01 -3.84 -14.03
C THR A 104 -24.03 -3.74 -12.51
N LEU A 105 -23.44 -2.70 -11.94
CA LEU A 105 -23.48 -2.46 -10.50
C LEU A 105 -24.91 -2.35 -9.99
N GLU A 106 -25.73 -1.49 -10.60
CA GLU A 106 -27.12 -1.28 -10.18
C GLU A 106 -27.97 -2.56 -10.24
N LYS A 107 -27.74 -3.41 -11.25
CA LYS A 107 -28.43 -4.70 -11.40
C LYS A 107 -28.01 -5.74 -10.37
N LEU A 108 -26.73 -5.72 -9.96
CA LEU A 108 -26.18 -6.71 -9.02
C LEU A 108 -26.44 -6.35 -7.55
N LEU A 109 -26.80 -5.10 -7.27
CA LEU A 109 -27.18 -4.69 -5.93
C LEU A 109 -28.54 -5.28 -5.52
N PRO A 110 -28.75 -5.56 -4.22
CA PRO A 110 -30.05 -5.94 -3.70
C PRO A 110 -31.13 -4.86 -3.93
N GLN A 111 -32.37 -5.17 -3.55
CA GLN A 111 -33.47 -4.20 -3.66
C GLN A 111 -33.17 -2.93 -2.84
N GLY A 112 -33.10 -1.81 -3.56
CA GLY A 112 -32.89 -0.48 -3.01
C GLY A 112 -32.85 0.56 -4.12
N ARG A 113 -32.58 1.81 -3.75
CA ARG A 113 -32.46 2.94 -4.67
C ARG A 113 -31.00 3.32 -4.83
N SER A 114 -30.50 3.25 -6.06
CA SER A 114 -29.20 3.78 -6.46
C SER A 114 -29.34 5.23 -6.93
N THR A 115 -28.43 6.10 -6.51
CA THR A 115 -28.35 7.51 -6.89
C THR A 115 -26.90 7.92 -7.05
N GLN A 116 -26.64 9.01 -7.79
CA GLN A 116 -25.27 9.52 -7.99
C GLN A 116 -24.32 8.43 -8.54
N THR A 117 -24.83 7.62 -9.47
CA THR A 117 -24.03 6.56 -10.08
C THR A 117 -22.99 7.15 -11.01
N GLU A 118 -21.74 6.75 -10.81
CA GLU A 118 -20.60 7.11 -11.64
C GLU A 118 -19.82 5.86 -12.02
N ALA A 119 -19.16 5.87 -13.17
CA ALA A 119 -18.37 4.74 -13.63
C ALA A 119 -17.32 5.18 -14.65
N ARG A 120 -16.32 4.33 -14.83
CA ARG A 120 -15.29 4.44 -15.86
C ARG A 120 -15.11 3.09 -16.55
N GLY A 121 -15.07 3.10 -17.88
CA GLY A 121 -14.97 1.90 -18.72
C GLY A 121 -13.62 1.20 -18.62
N THR A 122 -13.49 0.04 -19.27
CA THR A 122 -12.28 -0.79 -19.18
C THR A 122 -11.10 -0.29 -20.00
N ASP A 123 -11.27 0.81 -20.73
CA ASP A 123 -10.24 1.50 -21.48
C ASP A 123 -9.34 2.40 -20.61
N ASP A 124 -9.76 2.71 -19.38
CA ASP A 124 -8.98 3.45 -18.39
C ASP A 124 -9.45 3.10 -16.97
N HIS A 125 -8.61 2.48 -16.12
CA HIS A 125 -8.86 2.24 -14.68
C HIS A 125 -10.34 1.99 -14.29
N PRO A 126 -10.93 0.84 -14.67
CA PRO A 126 -12.37 0.65 -14.60
C PRO A 126 -12.89 0.61 -13.17
N TYR A 127 -13.99 1.32 -12.94
CA TYR A 127 -14.73 1.29 -11.69
C TYR A 127 -16.21 1.64 -11.91
N ALA A 128 -17.04 1.32 -10.94
CA ALA A 128 -18.40 1.81 -10.82
C ALA A 128 -18.69 2.12 -9.35
N ALA A 129 -19.39 3.22 -9.07
CA ALA A 129 -19.79 3.61 -7.73
C ALA A 129 -21.21 4.18 -7.73
N THR A 130 -21.91 4.03 -6.61
CA THR A 130 -23.25 4.58 -6.43
C THR A 130 -23.55 4.85 -4.96
N VAL A 131 -24.46 5.77 -4.69
CA VAL A 131 -25.07 5.96 -3.37
C VAL A 131 -26.34 5.13 -3.31
N TYR A 132 -26.29 4.08 -2.50
CA TYR A 132 -27.34 3.08 -2.32
C TYR A 132 -28.15 3.33 -1.05
N ASP A 133 -29.47 3.23 -1.15
CA ASP A 133 -30.42 3.37 -0.05
C ASP A 133 -31.52 2.29 -0.12
N ASP A 134 -31.51 1.37 0.84
CA ASP A 134 -32.53 0.32 1.03
C ASP A 134 -33.65 0.74 2.00
N GLY A 135 -33.75 2.03 2.32
CA GLY A 135 -34.68 2.59 3.30
C GLY A 135 -34.12 2.70 4.72
N ARG A 136 -32.87 2.28 4.96
CA ARG A 136 -32.20 2.35 6.28
C ARG A 136 -31.08 3.40 6.34
N GLY A 137 -31.03 4.35 5.40
CA GLY A 137 -29.96 5.35 5.28
C GLY A 137 -29.18 5.25 3.96
N LYS A 138 -28.24 6.15 3.72
CA LYS A 138 -27.44 6.18 2.50
C LYS A 138 -26.07 5.57 2.71
N ALA A 139 -25.63 4.78 1.75
CA ALA A 139 -24.31 4.15 1.75
C ALA A 139 -23.65 4.31 0.39
N ALA A 140 -22.38 4.71 0.36
CA ALA A 140 -21.56 4.57 -0.83
C ALA A 140 -21.19 3.10 -1.02
N ILE A 141 -21.30 2.62 -2.25
CA ILE A 141 -20.80 1.32 -2.69
C ILE A 141 -19.98 1.54 -3.96
N SER A 142 -18.78 0.98 -4.01
CA SER A 142 -17.92 1.03 -5.18
C SER A 142 -17.36 -0.34 -5.53
N VAL A 143 -17.13 -0.54 -6.83
CA VAL A 143 -16.47 -1.71 -7.40
C VAL A 143 -15.34 -1.22 -8.28
N SER A 144 -14.14 -1.71 -8.04
CA SER A 144 -12.97 -1.54 -8.90
C SER A 144 -12.69 -2.84 -9.62
N VAL A 145 -12.30 -2.73 -10.89
CA VAL A 145 -11.96 -3.88 -11.73
C VAL A 145 -10.53 -3.66 -12.21
N ASN A 146 -9.67 -4.63 -11.94
CA ASN A 146 -8.24 -4.54 -12.19
C ASN A 146 -7.67 -5.89 -12.63
N ARG A 147 -6.37 -5.88 -12.89
CA ARG A 147 -5.55 -7.07 -13.08
C ARG A 147 -4.40 -7.02 -12.10
N VAL A 148 -3.88 -8.19 -11.73
CA VAL A 148 -2.63 -8.35 -10.98
C VAL A 148 -1.75 -9.37 -11.69
N PRO A 149 -0.41 -9.25 -11.63
CA PRO A 149 0.48 -10.25 -12.21
C PRO A 149 0.28 -11.61 -11.54
N VAL A 150 0.06 -12.67 -12.32
CA VAL A 150 -0.22 -14.00 -11.77
C VAL A 150 1.01 -14.55 -11.04
N GLY A 151 0.79 -15.09 -9.85
CA GLY A 151 1.83 -15.82 -9.09
C GLY A 151 2.82 -14.93 -8.32
N THR A 152 2.71 -13.61 -8.40
CA THR A 152 3.58 -12.67 -7.68
C THR A 152 3.16 -12.48 -6.22
N GLN A 153 4.05 -11.88 -5.44
CA GLN A 153 3.77 -11.48 -4.07
C GLN A 153 2.63 -10.44 -4.01
N GLU A 154 2.65 -9.44 -4.89
CA GLU A 154 1.59 -8.42 -5.02
C GLU A 154 0.18 -9.06 -5.13
N ALA A 155 0.03 -10.09 -5.96
CA ALA A 155 -1.25 -10.78 -6.12
C ALA A 155 -1.70 -11.52 -4.85
N ARG A 156 -0.76 -12.02 -4.04
CA ARG A 156 -1.06 -12.68 -2.76
C ARG A 156 -1.49 -11.66 -1.71
N GLU A 157 -0.69 -10.59 -1.56
CA GLU A 157 -0.91 -9.50 -0.59
C GLU A 157 -2.26 -8.80 -0.79
N THR A 158 -2.72 -8.67 -2.04
CA THR A 158 -4.04 -8.11 -2.38
C THR A 158 -5.20 -8.79 -1.65
N THR A 159 -5.04 -10.07 -1.29
CA THR A 159 -6.07 -10.88 -0.61
C THR A 159 -5.61 -11.36 0.76
N GLU A 160 -4.55 -10.78 1.31
CA GLU A 160 -4.12 -11.07 2.67
C GLU A 160 -4.82 -10.14 3.66
N CYS A 161 -5.21 -10.69 4.81
CA CYS A 161 -5.72 -9.86 5.88
C CYS A 161 -4.59 -8.98 6.41
N PRO A 162 -4.78 -7.65 6.47
CA PRO A 162 -3.78 -6.79 7.05
C PRO A 162 -3.55 -7.16 8.51
N ASP A 163 -2.36 -6.82 8.99
CA ASP A 163 -2.01 -7.06 10.37
C ASP A 163 -2.80 -6.14 11.32
N LYS A 164 -3.40 -6.72 12.37
CA LYS A 164 -4.16 -5.97 13.38
C LYS A 164 -3.29 -4.98 14.17
N VAL A 165 -1.99 -5.21 14.23
CA VAL A 165 -1.03 -4.30 14.88
C VAL A 165 -0.95 -2.95 14.15
N PHE A 166 -1.18 -2.92 12.83
CA PHE A 166 -1.11 -1.68 12.04
C PHE A 166 -2.49 -1.14 11.65
N ILE A 167 -3.46 -2.03 11.43
CA ILE A 167 -4.79 -1.66 10.95
C ILE A 167 -5.83 -2.26 11.90
N ALA A 168 -6.55 -1.38 12.61
CA ALA A 168 -7.67 -1.82 13.43
C ALA A 168 -8.85 -2.19 12.52
N TYR A 169 -9.35 -3.41 12.67
CA TYR A 169 -10.56 -3.88 12.01
C TYR A 169 -11.32 -4.86 12.91
N ASP A 170 -12.61 -5.01 12.66
CA ASP A 170 -13.49 -5.86 13.46
C ASP A 170 -13.28 -7.34 13.08
N SER A 171 -13.32 -7.64 11.79
CA SER A 171 -13.07 -9.00 11.27
C SER A 171 -12.40 -8.97 9.91
N CYS A 172 -11.51 -9.92 9.66
CA CYS A 172 -11.00 -10.20 8.32
C CYS A 172 -10.86 -11.71 8.12
N ALA A 173 -11.22 -12.19 6.93
CA ALA A 173 -11.02 -13.57 6.56
C ALA A 173 -10.62 -13.69 5.08
N THR A 174 -9.64 -14.54 4.81
CA THR A 174 -9.22 -14.93 3.46
C THR A 174 -9.64 -16.37 3.21
N THR A 175 -10.34 -16.61 2.10
CA THR A 175 -10.88 -17.93 1.73
C THR A 175 -10.50 -18.27 0.29
N ARG A 176 -9.98 -19.49 0.08
CA ARG A 176 -9.80 -20.05 -1.27
C ARG A 176 -11.11 -20.66 -1.76
N ARG A 177 -11.51 -20.32 -2.97
CA ARG A 177 -12.73 -20.79 -3.63
C ARG A 177 -12.44 -22.01 -4.50
N ALA A 178 -13.51 -22.73 -4.87
CA ALA A 178 -13.43 -23.96 -5.67
C ALA A 178 -12.84 -23.74 -7.07
N ASP A 179 -12.98 -22.54 -7.63
CA ASP A 179 -12.38 -22.13 -8.91
C ASP A 179 -10.92 -21.65 -8.76
N GLY A 180 -10.32 -21.82 -7.59
CA GLY A 180 -8.95 -21.43 -7.29
C GLY A 180 -8.78 -19.95 -6.93
N SER A 181 -9.83 -19.13 -7.08
CA SER A 181 -9.79 -17.73 -6.64
C SER A 181 -9.57 -17.59 -5.15
N VAL A 182 -8.93 -16.50 -4.73
CA VAL A 182 -8.77 -16.13 -3.33
C VAL A 182 -9.64 -14.91 -3.07
N LEU A 183 -10.48 -14.98 -2.04
CA LEU A 183 -11.39 -13.93 -1.61
C LEU A 183 -11.02 -13.49 -0.20
N MET A 184 -10.79 -12.20 -0.01
CA MET A 184 -10.60 -11.59 1.30
C MET A 184 -11.78 -10.65 1.60
N ILE A 185 -12.38 -10.79 2.77
CA ILE A 185 -13.41 -9.87 3.26
C ILE A 185 -12.89 -9.25 4.55
N LEU A 186 -12.84 -7.92 4.58
CA LEU A 186 -12.45 -7.13 5.74
C LEU A 186 -13.59 -6.20 6.15
N LYS A 187 -13.93 -6.21 7.44
CA LYS A 187 -14.88 -5.27 8.06
C LYS A 187 -14.13 -4.42 9.07
N GLY A 188 -14.09 -3.11 8.83
CA GLY A 188 -13.42 -2.18 9.72
C GLY A 188 -13.90 -0.76 9.51
N PHE A 189 -12.96 0.17 9.51
CA PHE A 189 -13.21 1.61 9.54
C PHE A 189 -12.47 2.32 8.40
N GLU A 190 -13.04 3.44 7.94
CA GLU A 190 -12.39 4.32 6.95
C GLU A 190 -11.03 4.79 7.47
N TYR A 191 -10.98 5.18 8.73
CA TYR A 191 -9.75 5.62 9.38
C TYR A 191 -9.26 4.56 10.37
N PRO A 192 -7.96 4.19 10.35
CA PRO A 192 -7.40 3.21 11.27
C PRO A 192 -7.59 3.54 12.76
N ASN A 193 -7.70 4.83 13.10
CA ASN A 193 -7.96 5.31 14.46
C ASN A 193 -9.47 5.47 14.79
N ARG A 194 -10.36 5.01 13.89
CA ARG A 194 -11.82 5.03 14.04
C ARG A 194 -12.46 6.41 14.20
N ARG A 195 -11.74 7.49 13.84
CA ARG A 195 -12.30 8.86 13.93
C ARG A 195 -13.56 8.97 13.07
N GLY A 196 -14.58 9.65 13.58
CA GLY A 196 -15.84 9.89 12.87
C GLY A 196 -16.80 8.69 12.80
N GLY A 197 -16.42 7.50 13.27
CA GLY A 197 -17.30 6.33 13.31
C GLY A 197 -17.66 5.74 11.93
N THR A 198 -17.09 6.26 10.84
CA THR A 198 -17.33 5.77 9.48
C THR A 198 -16.73 4.37 9.32
N LYS A 199 -17.61 3.39 9.12
CA LYS A 199 -17.24 2.01 8.80
C LYS A 199 -16.94 1.88 7.30
N LEU A 200 -15.96 1.04 6.99
CA LEU A 200 -15.56 0.65 5.64
C LEU A 200 -15.45 -0.87 5.60
N TRP A 201 -16.32 -1.52 4.82
CA TRP A 201 -16.22 -2.95 4.54
C TRP A 201 -15.69 -3.15 3.12
N ARG A 202 -14.81 -4.15 2.97
CA ARG A 202 -14.08 -4.42 1.74
C ARG A 202 -14.15 -5.89 1.39
N ALA A 203 -14.24 -6.20 0.10
CA ALA A 203 -14.05 -7.53 -0.44
C ALA A 203 -13.10 -7.48 -1.63
N GLU A 204 -12.02 -8.25 -1.60
CA GLU A 204 -11.04 -8.35 -2.67
C GLU A 204 -11.01 -9.77 -3.20
N LEU A 205 -11.19 -9.93 -4.51
CA LEU A 205 -11.10 -11.22 -5.20
C LEU A 205 -9.93 -11.19 -6.18
N VAL A 206 -9.01 -12.14 -6.04
CA VAL A 206 -7.98 -12.43 -7.05
C VAL A 206 -8.21 -13.81 -7.65
N THR A 207 -8.32 -13.89 -8.96
CA THR A 207 -8.50 -15.16 -9.69
C THR A 207 -7.16 -15.78 -10.11
N PRO A 208 -7.11 -17.10 -10.44
CA PRO A 208 -5.90 -17.74 -10.94
C PRO A 208 -5.37 -17.13 -12.25
N THR A 209 -6.22 -16.44 -13.02
CA THR A 209 -5.85 -15.75 -14.28
C THR A 209 -5.47 -14.28 -14.07
N GLY A 210 -5.38 -13.83 -12.81
CA GLY A 210 -4.92 -12.49 -12.44
C GLY A 210 -5.97 -11.41 -12.62
N GLN A 211 -7.26 -11.75 -12.58
CA GLN A 211 -8.33 -10.76 -12.47
C GLN A 211 -8.45 -10.35 -11.01
N HIS A 212 -8.53 -9.04 -10.75
CA HIS A 212 -8.65 -8.47 -9.41
C HIS A 212 -9.91 -7.60 -9.34
N ILE A 213 -10.85 -7.99 -8.49
CA ILE A 213 -12.11 -7.26 -8.30
C ILE A 213 -12.15 -6.82 -6.84
N GLY A 214 -12.26 -5.52 -6.60
CA GLY A 214 -12.36 -4.94 -5.27
C GLY A 214 -13.70 -4.27 -5.07
N VAL A 215 -14.42 -4.63 -4.02
CA VAL A 215 -15.68 -3.98 -3.59
C VAL A 215 -15.42 -3.24 -2.29
N GLN A 216 -15.92 -2.02 -2.19
CA GLN A 216 -15.90 -1.23 -0.98
C GLN A 216 -17.30 -0.69 -0.68
N GLU A 217 -17.65 -0.60 0.59
CA GLU A 217 -18.88 0.03 1.03
C GLU A 217 -18.71 0.76 2.35
N TRP A 218 -19.47 1.84 2.51
CA TRP A 218 -19.46 2.69 3.70
C TRP A 218 -20.84 2.76 4.32
N ASN A 219 -20.89 3.01 5.63
CA ASN A 219 -22.13 3.31 6.35
C ASN A 219 -22.57 4.78 6.23
N ALA A 220 -22.01 5.49 5.24
CA ALA A 220 -22.18 6.90 4.94
C ALA A 220 -22.32 7.07 3.42
N PRO A 221 -22.92 8.16 2.91
CA PRO A 221 -23.14 8.37 1.47
C PRO A 221 -21.86 8.62 0.67
N ALA A 222 -20.71 8.80 1.32
CA ALA A 222 -19.41 8.97 0.69
C ALA A 222 -18.30 8.50 1.64
N GLU A 223 -17.09 8.35 1.10
CA GLU A 223 -15.87 8.24 1.92
C GLU A 223 -15.63 9.53 2.72
N LYS A 224 -14.73 9.48 3.72
CA LYS A 224 -14.14 10.59 4.48
C LYS A 224 -15.08 11.74 4.87
N ASP A 225 -15.26 11.93 6.17
CA ASP A 225 -15.89 13.13 6.77
C ASP A 225 -17.38 13.33 6.40
N ALA A 226 -17.94 12.52 5.49
CA ALA A 226 -19.37 12.40 5.27
C ALA A 226 -20.06 11.88 6.54
N PRO A 227 -21.18 12.50 6.97
CA PRO A 227 -21.91 12.03 8.14
C PRO A 227 -22.37 10.59 7.98
N VAL A 228 -22.15 9.78 9.03
CA VAL A 228 -22.71 8.43 9.13
C VAL A 228 -24.24 8.51 9.08
N THR A 229 -24.87 7.65 8.29
CA THR A 229 -26.34 7.60 8.17
C THR A 229 -26.95 6.29 8.64
N ARG A 230 -26.11 5.30 8.97
CA ARG A 230 -26.51 3.97 9.46
C ARG A 230 -25.39 3.31 10.26
N ASP A 231 -25.73 2.32 11.07
CA ASP A 231 -24.78 1.67 11.99
C ASP A 231 -23.74 0.79 11.28
N GLU A 232 -24.13 0.17 10.15
CA GLU A 232 -23.30 -0.74 9.36
C GLU A 232 -23.48 -0.46 7.87
N PRO A 233 -22.46 -0.73 7.03
CA PRO A 233 -22.65 -0.78 5.59
C PRO A 233 -23.75 -1.79 5.18
N PRO A 234 -24.46 -1.56 4.06
CA PRO A 234 -25.69 -2.27 3.72
C PRO A 234 -25.50 -3.74 3.32
N LEU A 235 -24.35 -4.12 2.74
CA LEU A 235 -24.14 -5.49 2.27
C LEU A 235 -23.60 -6.37 3.40
N THR A 236 -24.22 -7.52 3.61
CA THR A 236 -23.65 -8.54 4.49
C THR A 236 -22.39 -9.17 3.86
N SER A 237 -21.63 -9.98 4.60
CA SER A 237 -20.51 -10.74 4.01
C SER A 237 -20.94 -11.61 2.83
N THR A 238 -22.17 -12.14 2.86
CA THR A 238 -22.77 -12.88 1.75
C THR A 238 -23.07 -11.97 0.56
N GLY A 239 -23.60 -10.76 0.80
CA GLY A 239 -23.82 -9.75 -0.23
C GLY A 239 -22.53 -9.27 -0.89
N LEU A 240 -21.51 -8.95 -0.09
CA LEU A 240 -20.16 -8.63 -0.57
C LEU A 240 -19.57 -9.76 -1.42
N THR A 241 -19.71 -11.01 -0.96
CA THR A 241 -19.26 -12.19 -1.72
C THR A 241 -19.99 -12.30 -3.05
N ALA A 242 -21.31 -12.13 -3.07
CA ALA A 242 -22.10 -12.20 -4.29
C ALA A 242 -21.68 -11.11 -5.29
N LEU A 243 -21.53 -9.87 -4.83
CA LEU A 243 -21.14 -8.75 -5.67
C LEU A 243 -19.73 -8.88 -6.22
N VAL A 244 -18.72 -9.15 -5.38
CA VAL A 244 -17.30 -9.23 -5.80
C VAL A 244 -17.05 -10.43 -6.72
N THR A 245 -17.90 -11.47 -6.68
CA THR A 245 -17.72 -12.69 -7.48
C THR A 245 -18.67 -12.84 -8.65
N ALA A 246 -19.44 -11.79 -8.95
CA ALA A 246 -20.29 -11.76 -10.12
C ALA A 246 -19.47 -11.96 -11.41
N PRO A 247 -19.88 -12.86 -12.32
CA PRO A 247 -19.13 -13.18 -13.54
C PRO A 247 -18.96 -11.97 -14.47
N GLU A 248 -19.86 -10.99 -14.40
CA GLU A 248 -19.80 -9.74 -15.17
C GLU A 248 -18.50 -8.96 -14.89
N TRP A 249 -18.01 -8.95 -13.65
CA TRP A 249 -16.76 -8.27 -13.31
C TRP A 249 -15.53 -8.99 -13.85
N ARG A 250 -15.57 -10.32 -13.94
CA ARG A 250 -14.50 -11.10 -14.59
C ARG A 250 -14.45 -10.81 -16.09
N ALA A 251 -15.61 -10.73 -16.73
CA ALA A 251 -15.71 -10.35 -18.13
C ALA A 251 -15.16 -8.92 -18.37
N ALA A 252 -15.48 -7.98 -17.48
CA ALA A 252 -14.92 -6.63 -17.52
C ALA A 252 -13.40 -6.62 -17.34
N ALA A 253 -12.86 -7.40 -16.40
CA ALA A 253 -11.41 -7.52 -16.19
C ALA A 253 -10.68 -8.12 -17.41
N ASP A 254 -11.32 -9.02 -18.15
CA ASP A 254 -10.79 -9.57 -19.40
C ASP A 254 -10.85 -8.58 -20.57
N ALA A 255 -11.77 -7.61 -20.52
CA ALA A 255 -11.91 -6.51 -21.48
C ALA A 255 -10.96 -5.33 -21.24
N ILE A 256 -10.15 -5.35 -20.18
CA ILE A 256 -9.07 -4.38 -19.99
C ILE A 256 -8.01 -4.61 -21.09
N PRO A 257 -7.63 -3.57 -21.87
CA PRO A 257 -6.60 -3.69 -22.88
C PRO A 257 -5.30 -4.28 -22.33
N ARG A 258 -4.78 -5.33 -22.97
CA ARG A 258 -3.54 -6.03 -22.53
C ARG A 258 -2.35 -5.10 -22.31
N LYS A 259 -2.25 -4.01 -23.08
CA LYS A 259 -1.20 -2.99 -22.93
C LYS A 259 -1.22 -2.28 -21.56
N GLN A 260 -2.34 -2.33 -20.87
CA GLN A 260 -2.57 -1.74 -19.54
C GLN A 260 -2.45 -2.76 -18.42
N TRP A 261 -2.26 -4.05 -18.73
CA TRP A 261 -2.09 -5.05 -17.68
C TRP A 261 -0.79 -4.77 -16.93
N PRO A 262 -0.80 -4.87 -15.60
CA PRO A 262 0.42 -4.72 -14.83
C PRO A 262 1.38 -5.81 -15.27
N LYS A 263 2.61 -5.38 -15.56
CA LYS A 263 3.72 -6.29 -15.79
C LYS A 263 4.33 -6.60 -14.43
N PRO A 264 4.81 -7.84 -14.20
CA PRO A 264 5.69 -8.09 -13.08
C PRO A 264 6.81 -7.05 -13.10
N ALA A 265 7.16 -6.49 -11.96
CA ALA A 265 8.29 -5.58 -11.87
C ALA A 265 9.54 -6.28 -12.43
N PRO A 266 10.29 -5.66 -13.38
CA PRO A 266 11.55 -6.23 -13.82
C PRO A 266 12.47 -6.27 -12.61
N ASN A 267 12.96 -7.46 -12.25
CA ASN A 267 13.84 -7.70 -11.12
C ASN A 267 13.18 -7.43 -9.75
N GLU A 268 12.22 -8.26 -9.36
CA GLU A 268 12.28 -8.72 -7.96
C GLU A 268 13.67 -9.36 -7.81
N HIS A 269 14.56 -8.70 -7.06
CA HIS A 269 15.75 -9.39 -6.54
C HIS A 269 15.27 -10.74 -5.96
N PRO A 270 16.01 -11.85 -6.13
CA PRO A 270 15.59 -13.13 -5.58
C PRO A 270 15.11 -12.89 -4.16
N ALA A 271 13.85 -13.22 -3.89
CA ALA A 271 13.19 -12.85 -2.64
C ALA A 271 14.11 -13.26 -1.50
N ARG A 272 14.64 -12.26 -0.78
CA ARG A 272 15.49 -12.52 0.38
C ARG A 272 14.70 -13.45 1.28
N THR A 273 15.32 -14.57 1.65
CA THR A 273 14.64 -15.55 2.48
C THR A 273 14.88 -15.23 3.95
N GLY A 274 13.90 -15.55 4.79
CA GLY A 274 14.01 -15.32 6.23
C GLY A 274 12.79 -14.62 6.81
N SER A 275 12.84 -14.39 8.11
CA SER A 275 11.79 -13.70 8.84
C SER A 275 12.44 -12.88 9.96
N VAL A 276 12.47 -11.56 9.78
CA VAL A 276 12.92 -10.61 10.80
C VAL A 276 12.08 -10.78 12.06
N SER A 277 10.76 -10.99 11.93
CA SER A 277 9.86 -11.28 13.05
C SER A 277 10.25 -12.56 13.83
N ALA A 278 10.70 -13.61 13.14
CA ALA A 278 11.15 -14.84 13.78
C ALA A 278 12.50 -14.65 14.49
N THR A 279 13.46 -13.97 13.85
CA THR A 279 14.74 -13.63 14.47
C THR A 279 14.54 -12.75 15.70
N LEU A 280 13.71 -11.71 15.61
CA LEU A 280 13.36 -10.84 16.73
C LEU A 280 12.73 -11.60 17.90
N ALA A 281 11.82 -12.54 17.61
CA ALA A 281 11.24 -13.41 18.62
C ALA A 281 12.30 -14.27 19.32
N GLY A 282 13.31 -14.76 18.59
CA GLY A 282 14.44 -15.50 19.15
C GLY A 282 15.40 -14.65 20.00
N LEU A 283 15.53 -13.36 19.67
CA LEU A 283 16.33 -12.38 20.42
C LEU A 283 15.59 -11.75 21.61
N THR A 284 14.32 -12.09 21.80
CA THR A 284 13.51 -11.56 22.90
C THR A 284 14.10 -12.05 24.23
N PRO A 285 14.36 -11.15 25.21
CA PRO A 285 14.93 -11.53 26.49
C PRO A 285 14.10 -12.60 27.22
N HIS A 286 14.77 -13.50 27.93
CA HIS A 286 14.12 -14.52 28.75
C HIS A 286 13.16 -13.90 29.78
N GLY A 287 12.03 -14.57 30.01
CA GLY A 287 10.99 -14.13 30.94
C GLY A 287 9.93 -13.20 30.34
N ILE A 288 10.09 -12.78 29.08
CA ILE A 288 9.10 -11.97 28.37
C ILE A 288 8.37 -12.85 27.35
N LYS A 289 7.03 -12.81 27.37
CA LYS A 289 6.21 -13.57 26.42
C LYS A 289 6.08 -12.81 25.10
N VAL A 290 6.29 -13.51 23.99
CA VAL A 290 5.88 -13.04 22.65
C VAL A 290 4.40 -13.37 22.47
N ALA A 291 3.52 -12.38 22.62
CA ALA A 291 2.08 -12.53 22.50
C ALA A 291 1.63 -12.67 21.03
N SER A 292 2.28 -11.94 20.12
CA SER A 292 2.11 -12.07 18.67
C SER A 292 3.37 -11.63 17.94
N LYS A 293 3.47 -11.92 16.64
CA LYS A 293 4.57 -11.50 15.78
C LYS A 293 4.10 -11.37 14.33
N GLY A 294 4.84 -10.59 13.54
CA GLY A 294 4.58 -10.44 12.12
C GLY A 294 4.84 -11.72 11.32
N SER A 295 4.35 -11.72 10.08
CA SER A 295 4.62 -12.77 9.10
C SER A 295 6.09 -12.78 8.65
N ALA A 296 6.43 -13.72 7.76
CA ALA A 296 7.76 -13.83 7.21
C ALA A 296 8.04 -12.70 6.24
N ASP A 297 8.93 -11.79 6.63
CA ASP A 297 9.46 -10.71 5.82
C ASP A 297 10.96 -10.55 6.14
N PRO A 298 11.84 -10.47 5.12
CA PRO A 298 13.29 -10.44 5.30
C PRO A 298 13.86 -9.05 5.66
N GLU A 299 13.07 -7.98 5.56
CA GLU A 299 13.49 -6.59 5.78
C GLU A 299 12.72 -5.90 6.90
N PHE A 300 11.53 -6.40 7.24
CA PHE A 300 10.71 -5.87 8.32
C PHE A 300 10.18 -6.97 9.22
N GLY A 301 10.07 -6.69 10.51
CA GLY A 301 9.39 -7.60 11.41
C GLY A 301 9.02 -6.94 12.72
N TYR A 302 8.14 -7.58 13.45
CA TYR A 302 7.73 -7.10 14.77
C TYR A 302 7.34 -8.26 15.69
N VAL A 303 7.36 -7.97 16.99
CA VAL A 303 6.77 -8.78 18.05
C VAL A 303 5.94 -7.89 18.96
N VAL A 304 4.84 -8.41 19.49
CA VAL A 304 4.14 -7.81 20.62
C VAL A 304 4.53 -8.60 21.86
N LEU A 305 5.15 -7.92 22.80
CA LEU A 305 5.65 -8.46 24.04
C LEU A 305 4.63 -8.27 25.16
N ASP A 306 4.62 -9.20 26.10
CA ASP A 306 3.85 -9.14 27.34
C ASP A 306 4.71 -9.72 28.48
N ASP A 307 5.10 -8.87 29.41
CA ASP A 307 5.85 -9.20 30.62
C ASP A 307 4.94 -9.24 31.87
N GLY A 308 3.62 -9.12 31.71
CA GLY A 308 2.64 -9.03 32.79
C GLY A 308 2.16 -7.60 33.08
N GLU A 309 2.81 -6.56 32.55
CA GLU A 309 2.41 -5.15 32.74
C GLU A 309 1.63 -4.58 31.52
N GLY A 310 1.12 -5.44 30.62
CA GLY A 310 0.40 -5.07 29.40
C GLY A 310 1.17 -5.29 28.10
N ALA A 311 0.63 -4.87 26.95
CA ALA A 311 1.26 -5.13 25.66
C ALA A 311 2.33 -4.08 25.28
N SER A 312 3.40 -4.52 24.60
CA SER A 312 4.46 -3.62 24.10
C SER A 312 4.95 -4.09 22.73
N LEU A 313 4.73 -3.26 21.70
CA LEU A 313 5.19 -3.51 20.34
C LEU A 313 6.70 -3.24 20.24
N VAL A 314 7.43 -4.17 19.65
CA VAL A 314 8.82 -3.98 19.20
C VAL A 314 8.89 -4.30 17.72
N GLN A 315 9.39 -3.38 16.92
CA GLN A 315 9.53 -3.52 15.47
C GLN A 315 10.99 -3.34 15.05
N VAL A 316 11.36 -4.02 13.96
CA VAL A 316 12.70 -4.00 13.39
C VAL A 316 12.64 -3.81 11.90
N ASN A 317 13.48 -2.89 11.39
CA ASN A 317 13.82 -2.82 9.97
C ASN A 317 15.27 -3.29 9.78
N VAL A 318 15.49 -4.18 8.83
CA VAL A 318 16.80 -4.70 8.42
C VAL A 318 17.01 -4.32 6.95
N GLN A 319 17.80 -3.29 6.73
CA GLN A 319 17.99 -2.70 5.40
C GLN A 319 19.41 -3.03 4.90
N PRO A 320 19.57 -3.60 3.70
CA PRO A 320 20.86 -4.15 3.24
C PRO A 320 21.95 -3.10 3.03
N ASP A 321 21.61 -1.95 2.45
CA ASP A 321 22.56 -0.87 2.18
C ASP A 321 21.84 0.48 2.29
N MET A 322 22.24 1.28 3.27
CA MET A 322 21.70 2.60 3.57
C MET A 322 22.80 3.68 3.60
N ARG A 323 23.95 3.42 2.95
CA ARG A 323 25.08 4.38 2.92
C ARG A 323 24.74 5.69 2.22
N ASP A 324 23.80 5.67 1.28
CA ASP A 324 23.33 6.84 0.53
C ASP A 324 22.62 7.89 1.41
N VAL A 325 22.11 7.47 2.57
CA VAL A 325 21.43 8.35 3.53
C VAL A 325 22.11 8.37 4.90
N GLU A 326 23.32 7.79 5.02
CA GLU A 326 24.04 7.67 6.28
C GLU A 326 24.21 9.01 7.00
N ASP A 327 24.66 10.06 6.29
CA ASP A 327 24.86 11.40 6.86
C ASP A 327 23.56 12.08 7.34
N GLN A 328 22.40 11.63 6.83
CA GLN A 328 21.09 12.14 7.25
C GLN A 328 20.59 11.45 8.52
N LEU A 329 21.06 10.22 8.77
CA LEU A 329 20.64 9.37 9.88
C LEU A 329 21.62 9.45 11.06
N PHE A 330 22.91 9.61 10.78
CA PHE A 330 24.01 9.56 11.74
C PHE A 330 24.88 10.81 11.64
N GLY A 331 24.50 11.84 12.39
CA GLY A 331 25.20 13.12 12.41
C GLY A 331 26.41 13.18 13.34
N GLU A 332 26.95 14.38 13.52
CA GLU A 332 28.04 14.65 14.46
C GLU A 332 27.67 14.20 15.89
N GLY A 333 28.61 13.56 16.58
CA GLY A 333 28.40 13.03 17.93
C GLY A 333 27.78 11.63 17.99
N THR A 334 27.49 11.01 16.84
CA THR A 334 27.10 9.59 16.77
C THR A 334 28.21 8.71 17.34
N GLU A 335 27.83 7.75 18.19
CA GLU A 335 28.76 6.78 18.72
C GLU A 335 29.24 5.84 17.59
N THR A 336 30.55 5.65 17.48
CA THR A 336 31.13 4.68 16.56
C THR A 336 31.84 3.59 17.37
N LEU A 337 31.41 2.34 17.17
CA LEU A 337 31.98 1.17 17.81
C LEU A 337 33.34 0.78 17.17
N PRO A 338 34.17 -0.04 17.84
CA PRO A 338 35.48 -0.44 17.32
C PRO A 338 35.46 -1.15 15.97
N ASP A 339 34.34 -1.80 15.62
CA ASP A 339 34.13 -2.46 14.32
C ASP A 339 33.66 -1.49 13.22
N GLY A 340 33.54 -0.20 13.53
CA GLY A 340 33.04 0.84 12.64
C GLY A 340 31.51 0.97 12.61
N THR A 341 30.77 0.16 13.37
CA THR A 341 29.31 0.29 13.47
C THR A 341 28.95 1.61 14.15
N LYS A 342 28.14 2.43 13.48
CA LYS A 342 27.58 3.66 14.05
C LYS A 342 26.27 3.35 14.77
N VAL A 343 26.05 3.99 15.93
CA VAL A 343 24.87 3.77 16.77
C VAL A 343 24.31 5.10 17.25
N THR A 344 23.00 5.29 17.10
CA THR A 344 22.24 6.37 17.73
C THR A 344 21.02 5.83 18.48
N THR A 345 20.55 6.58 19.47
CA THR A 345 19.37 6.21 20.27
C THR A 345 18.45 7.41 20.46
N HIS A 346 17.15 7.18 20.39
CA HIS A 346 16.14 8.23 20.51
C HIS A 346 15.00 7.80 21.42
N LYS A 347 14.42 8.78 22.13
CA LYS A 347 13.14 8.64 22.85
C LYS A 347 12.24 9.78 22.42
N GLU A 348 11.11 9.46 21.81
CA GLU A 348 10.22 10.45 21.22
C GLU A 348 8.76 10.06 21.39
N PRO A 349 7.81 11.00 21.21
CA PRO A 349 6.39 10.67 21.14
C PRO A 349 6.09 9.71 19.98
N GLY A 350 5.02 8.93 20.10
CA GLY A 350 4.54 8.08 19.02
C GLY A 350 4.09 8.86 17.78
N GLU A 351 4.42 8.35 16.60
CA GLU A 351 4.20 9.04 15.32
C GLU A 351 2.72 9.14 14.90
N LYS A 352 1.82 8.34 15.48
CA LYS A 352 0.42 8.27 15.06
C LYS A 352 -0.49 9.27 15.78
N GLY A 353 0.09 10.19 16.56
CA GLY A 353 -0.66 11.24 17.26
C GLY A 353 -1.59 10.71 18.36
N VAL A 354 -1.34 9.50 18.86
CA VAL A 354 -2.06 8.95 20.02
C VAL A 354 -1.41 9.49 21.29
N ALA A 355 -2.21 10.17 22.13
CA ALA A 355 -1.72 10.79 23.35
C ALA A 355 -1.08 9.75 24.30
N GLY A 356 0.10 10.08 24.84
CA GLY A 356 0.81 9.25 25.81
C GLY A 356 1.61 8.08 25.23
N ILE A 357 1.60 7.88 23.91
CA ILE A 357 2.50 6.90 23.28
C ILE A 357 3.92 7.44 23.27
N VAL A 358 4.87 6.59 23.66
CA VAL A 358 6.31 6.82 23.52
C VAL A 358 6.92 5.76 22.62
N MET A 359 7.94 6.17 21.86
CA MET A 359 8.75 5.33 20.99
C MET A 359 10.21 5.44 21.41
N TRP A 360 10.83 4.31 21.68
CA TRP A 360 12.26 4.20 22.01
C TRP A 360 12.96 3.49 20.87
N THR A 361 13.97 4.11 20.28
CA THR A 361 14.63 3.60 19.08
C THR A 361 16.13 3.46 19.30
N VAL A 362 16.69 2.36 18.81
CA VAL A 362 18.12 2.20 18.55
C VAL A 362 18.31 1.99 17.05
N ASP A 363 19.13 2.83 16.45
CA ASP A 363 19.45 2.80 15.03
C ASP A 363 20.94 2.52 14.86
N THR A 364 21.26 1.53 14.03
CA THR A 364 22.64 1.08 13.80
C THR A 364 22.90 0.97 12.32
N ILE A 365 24.08 1.41 11.87
CA ILE A 365 24.57 1.13 10.51
C ILE A 365 25.99 0.56 10.60
N ARG A 366 26.18 -0.60 9.96
CA ARG A 366 27.46 -1.30 9.88
C ARG A 366 28.29 -0.74 8.70
N PRO A 367 29.61 -0.95 8.66
CA PRO A 367 30.46 -0.44 7.56
C PRO A 367 30.09 -0.96 6.16
N ASP A 368 29.43 -2.11 6.08
CA ASP A 368 28.91 -2.67 4.82
C ASP A 368 27.64 -1.93 4.32
N GLY A 369 27.12 -0.99 5.09
CA GLY A 369 25.89 -0.24 4.81
C GLY A 369 24.64 -0.85 5.42
N ARG A 370 24.73 -2.02 6.05
CA ARG A 370 23.57 -2.68 6.63
C ARG A 370 23.06 -1.94 7.84
N ARG A 371 21.83 -1.44 7.74
CA ARG A 371 21.15 -0.73 8.80
C ARG A 371 20.16 -1.63 9.52
N VAL A 372 20.23 -1.65 10.86
CA VAL A 372 19.23 -2.31 11.72
C VAL A 372 18.67 -1.27 12.67
N VAL A 373 17.36 -1.03 12.56
CA VAL A 373 16.61 -0.09 13.40
C VAL A 373 15.63 -0.87 14.25
N VAL A 374 15.74 -0.76 15.56
CA VAL A 374 14.83 -1.39 16.52
C VAL A 374 14.06 -0.29 17.25
N SER A 375 12.73 -0.29 17.12
CA SER A 375 11.86 0.64 17.83
C SER A 375 10.89 -0.11 18.74
N ALA A 376 10.67 0.40 19.94
CA ALA A 376 9.74 -0.17 20.90
C ALA A 376 8.76 0.87 21.43
N PHE A 377 7.52 0.43 21.66
CA PHE A 377 6.40 1.26 22.07
C PHE A 377 5.82 0.79 23.40
N ASN A 378 5.25 1.72 24.17
CA ASN A 378 4.53 1.45 25.41
C ASN A 378 3.07 0.99 25.20
N SER A 379 2.77 0.46 24.02
CA SER A 379 1.47 -0.12 23.63
C SER A 379 1.72 -1.29 22.68
N GLY A 380 0.76 -2.20 22.58
CA GLY A 380 0.81 -3.34 21.65
C GLY A 380 0.65 -2.98 20.16
N ALA A 381 0.27 -1.73 19.87
CA ALA A 381 0.16 -1.19 18.51
C ALA A 381 0.45 0.31 18.52
N GLN A 382 0.75 0.89 17.35
CA GLN A 382 1.05 2.33 17.25
C GLN A 382 -0.21 3.21 17.28
N ASN A 383 -1.38 2.64 17.02
CA ASN A 383 -2.67 3.35 16.87
C ASN A 383 -3.63 3.12 18.05
N THR A 384 -3.20 2.44 19.10
CA THR A 384 -3.98 2.22 20.32
C THR A 384 -3.41 3.01 21.49
N PRO A 385 -4.21 3.38 22.51
CA PRO A 385 -3.71 4.02 23.72
C PRO A 385 -2.57 3.21 24.39
N PRO A 386 -1.68 3.88 25.15
CA PRO A 386 -0.65 3.20 25.91
C PRO A 386 -1.25 2.27 26.96
N THR A 387 -0.66 1.10 27.13
CA THR A 387 -1.02 0.16 28.22
C THR A 387 -0.07 0.28 29.41
N ARG A 388 0.99 1.06 29.27
CA ARG A 388 2.10 1.25 30.22
C ARG A 388 2.82 2.57 29.95
N THR A 389 3.71 2.99 30.85
CA THR A 389 4.42 4.28 30.75
C THR A 389 5.69 4.24 29.90
N ALA A 390 6.28 3.05 29.71
CA ALA A 390 7.47 2.82 28.90
C ALA A 390 7.38 1.47 28.16
N PRO A 391 8.17 1.23 27.10
CA PRO A 391 8.22 -0.07 26.43
C PRO A 391 8.71 -1.19 27.35
N ALA A 392 8.34 -2.44 27.05
CA ALA A 392 8.76 -3.64 27.79
C ALA A 392 10.29 -3.85 27.77
N LEU A 393 10.96 -3.37 26.72
CA LEU A 393 12.40 -3.46 26.58
C LEU A 393 13.08 -2.16 26.97
N THR A 394 14.11 -2.28 27.79
CA THR A 394 15.01 -1.17 28.11
C THR A 394 15.84 -0.75 26.91
N MET A 395 16.35 0.49 26.90
CA MET A 395 17.25 0.95 25.84
C MET A 395 18.50 0.06 25.69
N LYS A 396 18.99 -0.51 26.80
CA LYS A 396 20.11 -1.47 26.77
C LYS A 396 19.73 -2.76 26.03
N GLN A 397 18.55 -3.32 26.29
CA GLN A 397 18.08 -4.52 25.58
C GLN A 397 17.83 -4.23 24.09
N LEU A 398 17.21 -3.09 23.75
CA LEU A 398 17.03 -2.68 22.35
C LEU A 398 18.37 -2.56 21.63
N ARG A 399 19.39 -2.02 22.31
CA ARG A 399 20.74 -1.92 21.76
C ARG A 399 21.38 -3.29 21.55
N THR A 400 21.25 -4.20 22.53
CA THR A 400 21.72 -5.58 22.38
C THR A 400 21.07 -6.25 21.17
N ILE A 401 19.76 -6.08 21.00
CA ILE A 401 19.03 -6.62 19.84
C ILE A 401 19.56 -5.98 18.56
N ALA A 402 19.66 -4.65 18.45
CA ALA A 402 20.07 -3.96 17.21
C ALA A 402 21.49 -4.36 16.73
N LEU A 403 22.39 -4.63 17.68
CA LEU A 403 23.78 -5.02 17.42
C LEU A 403 23.98 -6.53 17.23
N ASP A 404 22.95 -7.35 17.40
CA ASP A 404 23.09 -8.80 17.35
C ASP A 404 23.59 -9.27 15.97
N PRO A 405 24.61 -10.16 15.91
CA PRO A 405 25.16 -10.62 14.64
C PRO A 405 24.21 -11.52 13.84
N THR A 406 23.12 -12.04 14.42
CA THR A 406 22.11 -12.82 13.67
C THR A 406 21.42 -12.01 12.56
N TRP A 407 21.41 -10.68 12.64
CA TRP A 407 20.95 -9.83 11.52
C TRP A 407 21.84 -9.94 10.29
N LEU A 408 23.08 -10.42 10.44
CA LEU A 408 24.01 -10.62 9.34
C LEU A 408 23.64 -11.85 8.50
N THR A 409 22.92 -12.82 9.08
CA THR A 409 22.55 -14.07 8.42
C THR A 409 21.19 -14.03 7.72
N LEU A 410 20.44 -12.92 7.85
CA LEU A 410 19.18 -12.69 7.14
C LEU A 410 19.47 -12.10 5.76
N GLY A 411 18.90 -12.71 4.72
CA GLY A 411 19.12 -12.34 3.32
C GLY A 411 20.05 -13.30 2.61
#